data_AF-A0A448X5X9-F1
#
_entry.id   AF-A0A448X5X9-F1
#
_cell.length_a   1.000
_cell.length_b   1.000
_cell.length_c   1.000
_cell.angle_alpha   90.00
_cell.angle_beta   90.00
_cell.angle_gamma   90.00
#
_symmetry.space_group_name_H-M   'P 1'
#
loop_
_entity.id
_entity.type
_entity.pdbx_description
1 polymer ?
#
loop_
_entity_poly.entity_id
_entity_poly.type
_entity_poly.pdbx_seq_one_letter_code
_entity_poly.pdbx_strand_id
1 'polypeptide(L)'
;MASGDESSFIPQLGFSAVDGCVNDDLRIVSVNVQSIANDIYKEFERLIKKFGNEVLQNLVPLVVSALEHLDTLYTEHENLKLVLSLLREDHSQLSSQFEKEKRARKSAEKDELEDDRKQFDIVRNGLESTSRILETKVELLKEHGLSIPNFVKKKAGFYPGIQSLEDIDNLTIVKASRELSVQDELAHSYSRKGNYAVD
;
A
#
# COMPACT_ATOMS: atom_id res chain seq x y z
N MET A 1 65.45 -65.51 -4.87
CA MET A 1 65.22 -64.11 -5.30
C MET A 1 64.13 -64.14 -6.35
N ALA A 2 62.91 -63.78 -5.98
CA ALA A 2 61.83 -63.45 -6.91
C ALA A 2 61.07 -62.32 -6.20
N SER A 3 61.40 -61.10 -6.57
CA SER A 3 60.83 -59.88 -6.01
C SER A 3 59.34 -59.82 -6.39
N GLY A 4 58.52 -59.55 -5.38
CA GLY A 4 57.08 -59.35 -5.56
C GLY A 4 56.79 -58.09 -6.36
N ASP A 5 55.94 -58.24 -7.36
CA ASP A 5 55.21 -57.15 -7.99
C ASP A 5 54.14 -56.65 -7.01
N GLU A 6 54.51 -55.73 -6.13
CA GLU A 6 53.53 -54.87 -5.46
C GLU A 6 53.15 -53.73 -6.40
N SER A 7 52.15 -54.04 -7.24
CA SER A 7 51.32 -53.05 -7.92
C SER A 7 50.70 -52.11 -6.87
N SER A 8 51.33 -50.96 -6.64
CA SER A 8 50.84 -49.91 -5.76
C SER A 8 49.61 -49.26 -6.39
N PHE A 9 48.48 -49.68 -5.84
CA PHE A 9 47.12 -49.17 -5.98
C PHE A 9 47.09 -47.63 -5.84
N ILE A 10 47.17 -46.92 -6.96
CA ILE A 10 46.60 -45.57 -7.06
C ILE A 10 45.20 -45.77 -7.63
N PRO A 11 44.12 -45.45 -6.89
CA PRO A 11 42.78 -45.46 -7.46
C PRO A 11 42.75 -44.45 -8.61
N GLN A 12 42.77 -44.94 -9.86
CA GLN A 12 42.41 -44.13 -11.00
C GLN A 12 40.91 -43.84 -10.88
N LEU A 13 40.57 -42.64 -10.42
CA LEU A 13 39.22 -42.13 -10.57
C LEU A 13 38.98 -41.91 -12.06
N GLY A 14 38.32 -42.87 -12.69
CA GLY A 14 37.87 -42.79 -14.07
C GLY A 14 36.78 -41.73 -14.18
N PHE A 15 37.15 -40.52 -14.56
CA PHE A 15 36.20 -39.48 -14.96
C PHE A 15 36.05 -39.51 -16.48
N SER A 16 35.10 -40.31 -16.97
CA SER A 16 34.64 -40.19 -18.36
C SER A 16 33.72 -38.99 -18.46
N ALA A 17 34.02 -38.09 -19.40
CA ALA A 17 33.09 -37.03 -19.79
C ALA A 17 31.87 -37.66 -20.49
N VAL A 18 30.72 -37.72 -19.81
CA VAL A 18 29.43 -37.81 -20.51
C VAL A 18 28.28 -37.27 -19.66
N ASP A 19 27.51 -36.46 -20.36
CA ASP A 19 26.12 -36.01 -20.22
C ASP A 19 25.20 -36.83 -19.29
N GLY A 20 24.40 -36.10 -18.50
CA GLY A 20 23.06 -36.52 -18.08
C GLY A 20 22.92 -37.55 -16.95
N CYS A 21 22.24 -37.12 -15.89
CA CYS A 21 21.55 -37.90 -14.84
C CYS A 21 22.37 -38.43 -13.65
N VAL A 22 22.26 -37.66 -12.57
CA VAL A 22 22.29 -37.98 -11.12
C VAL A 22 22.52 -39.43 -10.73
N ASN A 23 23.72 -39.68 -10.19
CA ASN A 23 23.96 -40.65 -9.13
C ASN A 23 24.56 -39.86 -7.95
N ASP A 24 23.94 -39.95 -6.77
CA ASP A 24 24.28 -39.17 -5.56
C ASP A 24 25.69 -39.44 -4.99
N ASP A 25 26.45 -40.37 -5.56
CA ASP A 25 27.82 -40.70 -5.09
C ASP A 25 28.94 -40.10 -5.95
N LEU A 26 28.63 -39.41 -7.05
CA LEU A 26 29.62 -38.65 -7.83
C LEU A 26 29.47 -37.17 -7.50
N ARG A 27 30.08 -36.72 -6.39
CA ARG A 27 30.23 -35.29 -6.07
C ARG A 27 30.68 -34.57 -7.34
N ILE A 28 29.81 -33.72 -7.89
CA ILE A 28 30.11 -32.89 -9.05
C ILE A 28 31.05 -31.79 -8.56
N VAL A 29 32.35 -32.08 -8.58
CA VAL A 29 33.39 -31.10 -8.25
C VAL A 29 33.36 -30.00 -9.29
N SER A 30 33.49 -28.76 -8.83
CA SER A 30 33.64 -27.58 -9.69
C SER A 30 34.72 -27.81 -10.74
N VAL A 31 34.38 -27.56 -12.02
CA VAL A 31 35.30 -27.74 -13.16
C VAL A 31 36.63 -27.00 -12.93
N ASN A 32 36.59 -25.86 -12.25
CA ASN A 32 37.77 -25.09 -11.89
C ASN A 32 38.64 -25.82 -10.85
N VAL A 33 38.01 -26.39 -9.81
CA VAL A 33 38.71 -27.16 -8.77
C VAL A 33 39.25 -28.47 -9.34
N GLN A 34 38.52 -29.09 -10.27
CA GLN A 34 38.97 -30.29 -10.98
C GLN A 34 40.22 -30.02 -11.84
N SER A 35 40.29 -28.88 -12.54
CA SER A 35 41.50 -28.49 -13.29
C SER A 35 42.69 -28.32 -12.36
N ILE A 36 42.51 -27.61 -11.23
CA ILE A 36 43.56 -27.39 -10.24
C ILE A 36 44.03 -28.73 -9.65
N ALA A 37 43.09 -29.61 -9.30
CA ALA A 37 43.40 -30.95 -8.81
C ALA A 37 44.25 -31.73 -9.82
N ASN A 38 43.86 -31.75 -11.09
CA ASN A 38 44.60 -32.43 -12.16
C ASN A 38 46.05 -31.92 -12.29
N ASP A 39 46.27 -30.62 -12.19
CA ASP A 39 47.61 -30.04 -12.29
C ASP A 39 48.47 -30.36 -11.06
N ILE A 40 47.87 -30.35 -9.87
CA ILE A 40 48.53 -30.77 -8.62
C ILE A 40 48.92 -32.25 -8.67
N TYR A 41 48.02 -33.13 -9.13
CA TYR A 41 48.31 -34.56 -9.23
C TYR A 41 49.42 -34.88 -10.25
N LYS A 42 49.49 -34.16 -11.38
CA LYS A 42 50.61 -34.28 -12.33
C LYS A 42 51.96 -33.88 -11.72
N GLU A 43 51.98 -32.89 -10.84
CA GLU A 43 53.19 -32.52 -10.09
C GLU A 43 53.57 -33.59 -9.07
N PHE A 44 52.59 -34.17 -8.38
CA PHE A 44 52.82 -35.30 -7.47
C PHE A 44 53.42 -36.50 -8.18
N GLU A 45 52.95 -36.86 -9.38
CA GLU A 45 53.57 -37.93 -10.17
C GLU A 45 55.05 -37.65 -10.49
N ARG A 46 55.40 -36.38 -10.79
CA ARG A 46 56.80 -35.98 -11.03
C ARG A 46 57.65 -36.07 -9.77
N LEU A 47 57.08 -35.75 -8.60
CA LEU A 47 57.75 -35.86 -7.31
C LEU A 47 57.97 -37.33 -6.92
N ILE A 48 56.97 -38.20 -7.09
CA ILE A 48 57.08 -39.65 -6.82
C ILE A 48 58.19 -40.25 -7.68
N LYS A 49 58.27 -39.89 -8.96
CA LYS A 49 59.32 -40.38 -9.88
C LYS A 49 60.74 -39.99 -9.45
N LYS A 50 60.92 -38.87 -8.74
CA LYS A 50 62.25 -38.38 -8.33
C LYS A 50 62.63 -38.78 -6.90
N PHE A 51 61.67 -38.81 -5.98
CA PHE A 51 61.93 -38.90 -4.55
C PHE A 51 61.21 -40.08 -3.87
N GLY A 52 60.41 -40.87 -4.60
CA GLY A 52 59.62 -41.96 -4.07
C GLY A 52 58.27 -41.51 -3.49
N ASN A 53 57.40 -42.48 -3.18
CA ASN A 53 56.03 -42.23 -2.72
C ASN A 53 55.94 -41.72 -1.27
N GLU A 54 56.95 -42.02 -0.46
CA GLU A 54 56.95 -41.75 0.99
C GLU A 54 56.82 -40.26 1.32
N VAL A 55 57.37 -39.39 0.45
CA VAL A 55 57.32 -37.93 0.59
C VAL A 55 55.88 -37.40 0.57
N LEU A 56 54.97 -38.11 -0.09
CA LEU A 56 53.60 -37.65 -0.30
C LEU A 56 52.56 -38.24 0.66
N GLN A 57 52.93 -39.25 1.46
CA GLN A 57 51.97 -39.97 2.33
C GLN A 57 51.16 -39.04 3.25
N ASN A 58 51.81 -38.03 3.85
CA ASN A 58 51.14 -37.07 4.73
C ASN A 58 50.62 -35.83 3.99
N LEU A 59 51.16 -35.53 2.81
CA LEU A 59 50.82 -34.33 2.06
C LEU A 59 49.54 -34.51 1.23
N VAL A 60 49.36 -35.68 0.62
CA VAL A 60 48.20 -35.98 -0.24
C VAL A 60 46.88 -35.82 0.52
N PRO A 61 46.68 -36.36 1.74
CA PRO A 61 45.44 -36.18 2.47
C PRO A 61 45.13 -34.71 2.80
N LEU A 62 46.16 -33.91 3.12
CA LEU A 62 46.00 -32.48 3.40
C LEU A 62 45.55 -31.70 2.16
N VAL A 63 46.11 -32.05 1.00
CA VAL A 63 45.79 -31.41 -0.27
C VAL A 63 44.43 -31.82 -0.77
N VAL A 64 44.06 -33.09 -0.64
CA VAL A 64 42.68 -33.57 -0.90
C VAL A 64 41.69 -32.82 -0.04
N SER A 65 41.93 -32.75 1.28
CA SER A 65 41.06 -32.01 2.20
C SER A 65 40.97 -30.53 1.82
N ALA A 66 42.09 -29.88 1.45
CA ALA A 66 42.07 -28.50 0.98
C ALA A 66 41.25 -28.31 -0.31
N LEU A 67 41.35 -29.25 -1.27
CA LEU A 67 40.58 -29.23 -2.51
C LEU A 67 39.08 -29.46 -2.26
N GLU A 68 38.71 -30.34 -1.33
CA GLU A 68 37.32 -30.57 -0.93
C GLU A 68 36.69 -29.33 -0.25
N HIS A 69 37.43 -28.68 0.64
CA HIS A 69 36.99 -27.42 1.24
C HIS A 69 36.85 -26.32 0.19
N LEU A 70 37.81 -26.22 -0.75
CA LEU A 70 37.75 -25.26 -1.84
C LEU A 70 36.53 -25.49 -2.74
N ASP A 71 36.21 -26.74 -3.06
CA ASP A 71 35.04 -27.12 -3.85
C ASP A 71 33.72 -26.73 -3.16
N THR A 72 33.64 -26.98 -1.85
CA THR A 72 32.50 -26.58 -1.03
C THR A 72 32.32 -25.06 -1.04
N LEU A 73 33.41 -24.31 -0.81
CA LEU A 73 33.40 -22.85 -0.82
C LEU A 73 33.03 -22.27 -2.19
N TYR A 74 33.52 -22.85 -3.29
CA TYR A 74 33.17 -22.42 -4.63
C TYR A 74 31.68 -22.64 -4.94
N THR A 75 31.15 -23.79 -4.55
CA THR A 75 29.74 -24.13 -4.73
C THR A 75 28.85 -23.19 -3.92
N GLU A 76 29.18 -22.96 -2.65
CA GLU A 76 28.48 -22.00 -1.79
C GLU A 76 28.55 -20.57 -2.35
N HIS A 77 29.71 -20.15 -2.83
CA HIS A 77 29.90 -18.84 -3.43
C HIS A 77 29.02 -18.61 -4.66
N GLU A 78 28.98 -19.55 -5.61
CA GLU A 78 28.12 -19.41 -6.80
C GLU A 78 26.63 -19.46 -6.44
N ASN A 79 26.23 -20.26 -5.44
CA ASN A 79 24.86 -20.25 -4.91
C ASN A 79 24.50 -18.90 -4.30
N LEU A 80 25.36 -18.34 -3.45
CA LEU A 80 25.14 -17.01 -2.84
C LEU A 80 25.04 -15.92 -3.91
N LYS A 81 25.88 -15.99 -4.93
CA LYS A 81 25.85 -15.06 -6.07
C LYS A 81 24.55 -15.15 -6.85
N LEU A 82 24.02 -16.35 -7.06
CA LEU A 82 22.71 -16.57 -7.67
C LEU A 82 21.60 -15.97 -6.79
N VAL A 83 21.58 -16.27 -5.49
CA VAL A 83 20.60 -15.73 -4.54
C VAL A 83 20.62 -14.19 -4.53
N LEU A 84 21.81 -13.59 -4.52
CA LEU A 84 21.97 -12.14 -4.62
C LEU A 84 21.41 -11.57 -5.93
N SER A 85 21.61 -12.28 -7.05
CA SER A 85 21.07 -11.88 -8.34
C SER A 85 19.54 -11.89 -8.33
N LEU A 86 18.93 -12.96 -7.80
CA LEU A 86 17.47 -13.06 -7.67
C LEU A 86 16.90 -11.95 -6.78
N LEU A 87 17.52 -11.70 -5.62
CA LEU A 87 17.04 -10.69 -4.70
C LEU A 87 17.14 -9.27 -5.29
N ARG A 88 18.18 -9.01 -6.10
CA ARG A 88 18.32 -7.74 -6.83
C ARG A 88 17.23 -7.59 -7.90
N GLU A 89 16.88 -8.67 -8.59
CA GLU A 89 15.79 -8.68 -9.56
C GLU A 89 14.45 -8.40 -8.88
N ASP A 90 14.13 -9.11 -7.80
CA ASP A 90 12.90 -8.90 -7.01
C ASP A 90 12.80 -7.46 -6.50
N HIS A 91 13.89 -6.91 -5.97
CA HIS A 91 13.93 -5.52 -5.52
C HIS A 91 13.68 -4.54 -6.68
N SER A 92 14.27 -4.77 -7.85
CA SER A 92 14.06 -3.94 -9.05
C SER A 92 12.60 -3.96 -9.49
N GLN A 93 11.99 -5.15 -9.53
CA GLN A 93 10.57 -5.30 -9.85
C GLN A 93 9.69 -4.57 -8.84
N LEU A 94 9.94 -4.75 -7.54
CA LEU A 94 9.17 -4.10 -6.47
C LEU A 94 9.29 -2.57 -6.51
N SER A 95 10.50 -2.06 -6.76
CA SER A 95 10.74 -0.62 -6.91
C SER A 95 9.98 -0.03 -8.10
N SER A 96 9.96 -0.73 -9.24
CA SER A 96 9.20 -0.33 -10.43
C SER A 96 7.69 -0.29 -10.17
N GLN A 97 7.16 -1.33 -9.51
CA GLN A 97 5.74 -1.39 -9.13
C GLN A 97 5.37 -0.27 -8.16
N PHE A 98 6.20 -0.04 -7.14
CA PHE A 98 6.01 1.05 -6.19
C PHE A 98 5.94 2.41 -6.88
N GLU A 99 6.85 2.70 -7.80
CA GLU A 99 6.84 3.97 -8.53
C GLU A 99 5.64 4.11 -9.47
N LYS A 100 5.17 3.01 -10.08
CA LYS A 100 3.91 3.00 -10.86
C LYS A 100 2.72 3.34 -9.97
N GLU A 101 2.59 2.67 -8.83
CA GLU A 101 1.47 2.87 -7.88
C GLU A 101 1.47 4.28 -7.31
N LYS A 102 2.65 4.78 -6.91
CA LYS A 102 2.83 6.14 -6.43
C LYS A 102 2.39 7.19 -7.45
N ARG A 103 2.64 6.97 -8.75
CA ARG A 103 2.13 7.84 -9.82
C ARG A 103 0.62 7.72 -9.99
N ALA A 104 0.09 6.50 -9.97
CA ALA A 104 -1.34 6.26 -10.09
C ALA A 104 -2.12 6.96 -8.97
N ARG A 105 -1.64 6.84 -7.72
CA ARG A 105 -2.27 7.49 -6.57
C ARG A 105 -2.24 9.01 -6.65
N LYS A 106 -1.12 9.60 -7.06
CA LYS A 106 -1.02 11.04 -7.31
C LYS A 106 -1.97 11.52 -8.41
N SER A 107 -2.15 10.72 -9.45
CA SER A 107 -3.11 11.04 -10.52
C SER A 107 -4.53 11.02 -9.98
N ALA A 108 -4.91 9.95 -9.27
CA ALA A 108 -6.25 9.80 -8.71
C ALA A 108 -6.61 10.93 -7.74
N GLU A 109 -5.68 11.31 -6.85
CA GLU A 109 -5.88 12.44 -5.93
C GLU A 109 -6.06 13.77 -6.68
N LYS A 110 -5.29 13.99 -7.75
CA LYS A 110 -5.44 15.19 -8.59
C LYS A 110 -6.79 15.23 -9.29
N ASP A 111 -7.25 14.09 -9.80
CA ASP A 111 -8.51 13.97 -10.52
C ASP A 111 -9.70 14.22 -9.56
N GLU A 112 -9.65 13.66 -8.34
CA GLU A 112 -10.66 13.91 -7.29
C GLU A 112 -10.73 15.39 -6.89
N LEU A 113 -9.58 16.03 -6.65
CA LEU A 113 -9.51 17.47 -6.34
C LEU A 113 -10.04 18.35 -7.49
N GLU A 114 -9.84 17.91 -8.74
CA GLU A 114 -10.36 18.63 -9.89
C GLU A 114 -11.89 18.51 -10.01
N ASP A 115 -12.45 17.35 -9.71
CA ASP A 115 -13.90 17.13 -9.70
C ASP A 115 -14.58 17.90 -8.58
N ASP A 116 -14.00 17.91 -7.37
CA ASP A 116 -14.47 18.76 -6.27
C ASP A 116 -14.46 20.23 -6.65
N ARG A 117 -13.37 20.71 -7.28
CA ARG A 117 -13.28 22.10 -7.77
C ARG A 117 -14.40 22.42 -8.75
N LYS A 118 -14.71 21.52 -9.69
CA LYS A 118 -15.82 21.70 -10.64
C LYS A 118 -17.17 21.77 -9.91
N GLN A 119 -17.39 20.94 -8.89
CA GLN A 119 -18.62 20.98 -8.08
C GLN A 119 -18.76 22.30 -7.32
N PHE A 120 -17.69 22.77 -6.67
CA PHE A 120 -17.69 24.08 -6.01
C PHE A 120 -17.97 25.22 -6.99
N ASP A 121 -17.43 25.14 -8.20
CA ASP A 121 -17.70 26.13 -9.25
C ASP A 121 -19.17 26.14 -9.67
N ILE A 122 -19.80 24.96 -9.81
CA ILE A 122 -21.24 24.86 -10.09
C ILE A 122 -22.07 25.50 -8.97
N VAL A 123 -21.78 25.16 -7.71
CA VAL A 123 -22.51 25.70 -6.55
C VAL A 123 -22.32 27.22 -6.44
N ARG A 124 -21.08 27.70 -6.61
CA ARG A 124 -20.75 29.13 -6.61
C ARG A 124 -21.53 29.88 -7.68
N ASN A 125 -21.51 29.40 -8.93
CA ASN A 125 -22.24 30.02 -10.02
C ASN A 125 -23.76 30.02 -9.77
N GLY A 126 -24.29 28.95 -9.17
CA GLY A 126 -25.67 28.87 -8.72
C GLY A 126 -26.02 29.94 -7.68
N LEU A 127 -25.21 30.09 -6.63
CA LEU A 127 -25.38 31.12 -5.61
C LEU A 127 -25.24 32.54 -6.16
N GLU A 128 -24.30 32.77 -7.07
CA GLU A 128 -24.16 34.07 -7.74
C GLU A 128 -25.42 34.41 -8.54
N SER A 129 -26.01 33.44 -9.23
CA SER A 129 -27.26 33.64 -9.98
C SER A 129 -28.44 33.97 -9.06
N THR A 130 -28.57 33.28 -7.92
CA THR A 130 -29.64 33.57 -6.95
C THR A 130 -29.43 34.91 -6.25
N SER A 131 -28.20 35.28 -5.92
CA SER A 131 -27.85 36.61 -5.39
C SER A 131 -28.27 37.71 -6.36
N ARG A 132 -27.89 37.60 -7.65
CA ARG A 132 -28.29 38.57 -8.68
C ARG A 132 -29.81 38.70 -8.79
N ILE A 133 -30.55 37.58 -8.81
CA ILE A 133 -32.02 37.60 -8.86
C ILE A 133 -32.61 38.32 -7.63
N LEU A 134 -32.09 38.03 -6.44
CA LEU A 134 -32.55 38.67 -5.20
C LEU A 134 -32.22 40.17 -5.19
N GLU A 135 -31.04 40.56 -5.66
CA GLU A 135 -30.64 41.95 -5.82
C GLU A 135 -31.59 42.69 -6.76
N THR A 136 -31.87 42.14 -7.95
CA THR A 136 -32.84 42.72 -8.89
C THR A 136 -34.24 42.81 -8.27
N LYS A 137 -34.68 41.78 -7.54
CA LYS A 137 -36.00 41.79 -6.87
C LYS A 137 -36.06 42.88 -5.79
N VAL A 138 -34.99 43.06 -5.02
CA VAL A 138 -34.87 44.15 -4.04
C VAL A 138 -34.93 45.51 -4.73
N GLU A 139 -34.26 45.66 -5.86
CA GLU A 139 -34.27 46.90 -6.65
C GLU A 139 -35.66 47.21 -7.22
N LEU A 140 -36.35 46.23 -7.80
CA LEU A 140 -37.74 46.37 -8.26
C LEU A 140 -38.68 46.78 -7.11
N LEU A 141 -38.54 46.19 -5.92
CA LEU A 141 -39.35 46.57 -4.76
C LEU A 141 -39.10 48.02 -4.32
N LYS A 142 -37.85 48.49 -4.41
CA LYS A 142 -37.49 49.89 -4.15
C LYS A 142 -38.11 50.83 -5.20
N GLU A 143 -38.01 50.48 -6.49
CA GLU A 143 -38.54 51.29 -7.60
C GLU A 143 -40.07 51.44 -7.57
N HIS A 144 -40.80 50.37 -7.24
CA HIS A 144 -42.26 50.40 -7.12
C HIS A 144 -42.78 51.08 -5.84
N GLY A 145 -41.92 51.74 -5.05
CA GLY A 145 -42.31 52.44 -3.82
C GLY A 145 -42.79 51.53 -2.69
N LEU A 146 -42.65 50.20 -2.86
CA LEU A 146 -42.91 49.20 -1.84
C LEU A 146 -41.69 49.08 -0.93
N SER A 147 -41.36 50.17 -0.24
CA SER A 147 -40.50 50.13 0.94
C SER A 147 -41.06 49.06 1.88
N ILE A 148 -40.24 48.14 2.40
CA ILE A 148 -40.67 47.17 3.44
C ILE A 148 -41.52 47.88 4.53
N PRO A 149 -41.13 49.09 4.99
CA PRO A 149 -41.99 50.00 5.77
C PRO A 149 -43.39 50.29 5.20
N ASN A 150 -43.55 50.51 3.89
CA ASN A 150 -44.82 50.83 3.24
C ASN A 150 -45.75 49.62 3.11
N PHE A 151 -45.21 48.40 2.94
CA PHE A 151 -46.04 47.18 2.97
C PHE A 151 -46.58 46.91 4.38
N VAL A 152 -45.74 47.11 5.40
CA VAL A 152 -46.14 47.07 6.82
C VAL A 152 -47.15 48.17 7.14
N LYS A 153 -46.93 49.41 6.68
CA LYS A 153 -47.82 50.56 6.88
C LYS A 153 -49.16 50.41 6.14
N LYS A 154 -49.15 49.82 4.94
CA LYS A 154 -50.37 49.48 4.16
C LYS A 154 -51.20 48.38 4.84
N LYS A 155 -50.56 47.42 5.51
CA LYS A 155 -51.24 46.43 6.37
C LYS A 155 -51.65 47.00 7.74
N ALA A 156 -50.91 47.96 8.29
CA ALA A 156 -51.27 48.65 9.53
C ALA A 156 -52.55 49.50 9.38
N GLY A 157 -52.80 50.05 8.19
CA GLY A 157 -54.09 50.71 7.86
C GLY A 157 -55.32 49.78 7.93
N PHE A 158 -55.12 48.46 7.92
CA PHE A 158 -56.19 47.46 8.08
C PHE A 158 -56.36 47.02 9.56
N TYR A 159 -55.41 47.34 10.44
CA TYR A 159 -55.43 47.01 11.88
C TYR A 159 -55.06 48.23 12.72
N PRO A 160 -56.04 49.08 13.11
CA PRO A 160 -55.79 50.42 13.66
C PRO A 160 -55.18 50.46 15.07
N GLY A 161 -54.74 49.32 15.62
CA GLY A 161 -54.23 49.20 16.99
C GLY A 161 -52.73 48.89 17.13
N ILE A 162 -51.97 48.78 16.04
CA ILE A 162 -50.54 48.42 16.09
C ILE A 162 -49.73 49.67 15.80
N GLN A 163 -49.12 50.26 16.83
CA GLN A 163 -48.42 51.56 16.73
C GLN A 163 -46.89 51.42 16.79
N SER A 164 -46.35 50.28 17.21
CA SER A 164 -44.92 49.98 17.21
C SER A 164 -44.61 48.54 16.78
N LEU A 165 -43.36 48.28 16.39
CA LEU A 165 -42.87 46.93 16.07
C LEU A 165 -42.84 46.03 17.32
N GLU A 166 -42.66 46.64 18.51
CA GLU A 166 -42.69 45.97 19.82
C GLU A 166 -44.07 45.39 20.14
N ASP A 167 -45.15 45.98 19.63
CA ASP A 167 -46.52 45.47 19.79
C ASP A 167 -46.77 44.18 18.99
N ILE A 168 -46.03 43.97 17.90
CA ILE A 168 -46.15 42.78 17.05
C ILE A 168 -45.49 41.58 17.71
N ASP A 169 -44.32 41.78 18.31
CA ASP A 169 -43.61 40.73 19.05
C ASP A 169 -44.41 40.33 20.29
N ASN A 170 -44.97 41.29 21.03
CA ASN A 170 -45.85 41.02 22.17
C ASN A 170 -47.13 40.27 21.77
N LEU A 171 -47.77 40.62 20.65
CA LEU A 171 -48.95 39.90 20.16
C LEU A 171 -48.61 38.48 19.68
N THR A 172 -47.43 38.29 19.09
CA THR A 172 -46.95 36.97 18.65
C THR A 172 -46.67 36.08 19.85
N ILE A 173 -46.02 36.63 20.89
CA ILE A 173 -45.77 35.95 22.16
C ILE A 173 -47.09 35.59 22.90
N VAL A 174 -48.07 36.50 22.92
CA VAL A 174 -49.39 36.24 23.54
C VAL A 174 -50.19 35.19 22.76
N LYS A 175 -50.15 35.20 21.43
CA LYS A 175 -50.81 34.17 20.60
C LYS A 175 -50.16 32.80 20.79
N ALA A 176 -48.83 32.73 20.76
CA ALA A 176 -48.09 31.49 21.01
C ALA A 176 -48.39 30.95 22.41
N SER A 177 -48.44 31.81 23.44
CA SER A 177 -48.79 31.43 24.81
C SER A 177 -50.23 30.89 24.92
N ARG A 178 -51.18 31.49 24.20
CA ARG A 178 -52.58 31.03 24.18
C ARG A 178 -52.73 29.69 23.47
N GLU A 179 -52.02 29.47 22.37
CA GLU A 179 -52.01 28.19 21.65
C GLU A 179 -51.39 27.07 22.48
N LEU A 180 -50.29 27.35 23.20
CA LEU A 180 -49.69 26.42 24.17
C LEU A 180 -50.67 26.07 25.30
N SER A 181 -51.39 27.06 25.85
CA SER A 181 -52.40 26.81 26.89
C SER A 181 -53.55 25.93 26.39
N VAL A 182 -54.01 26.13 25.14
CA VAL A 182 -55.06 25.31 24.53
C VAL A 182 -54.56 23.88 24.26
N GLN A 183 -53.29 23.71 23.91
CA GLN A 183 -52.68 22.40 23.74
C GLN A 183 -52.57 21.63 25.07
N ASP A 184 -52.20 22.31 26.17
CA ASP A 184 -52.16 21.70 27.51
C ASP A 184 -53.55 21.26 28.00
N GLU A 185 -54.58 22.09 27.78
CA GLU A 185 -55.97 21.73 28.10
C GLU A 185 -56.45 20.52 27.29
N LEU A 186 -56.10 20.46 26.00
CA LEU A 186 -56.40 19.31 25.15
C LEU A 186 -55.66 18.06 25.62
N ALA A 187 -54.37 18.15 25.93
CA ALA A 187 -53.56 17.03 26.45
C ALA A 187 -54.14 16.49 27.77
N HIS A 188 -54.57 17.35 28.67
CA HIS A 188 -55.27 16.95 29.90
C HIS A 188 -56.65 16.34 29.64
N SER A 189 -57.36 16.77 28.59
CA SER A 189 -58.64 16.17 28.18
C SER A 189 -58.46 14.75 27.62
N TYR A 190 -57.38 14.49 26.89
CA TYR A 190 -57.04 13.15 26.38
C TYR A 190 -56.56 12.21 27.50
N SER A 191 -55.75 12.72 28.44
CA SER A 191 -55.34 11.95 29.63
C SER A 191 -56.53 11.59 30.53
N ARG A 192 -57.53 12.48 30.68
CA ARG A 192 -58.79 12.16 31.38
C ARG A 192 -59.67 11.17 30.62
N LYS A 193 -59.73 11.21 29.29
CA LYS A 193 -60.52 10.26 28.48
C LYS A 193 -59.88 8.86 28.36
N GLY A 194 -58.57 8.74 28.55
CA GLY A 194 -57.87 7.45 28.61
C GLY A 194 -58.18 6.61 29.86
N ASN A 195 -58.69 7.22 30.94
CA ASN A 195 -59.03 6.54 32.19
C ASN A 195 -60.51 6.09 32.28
N TYR A 196 -61.29 6.21 31.20
CA TYR A 196 -62.67 5.68 31.12
C TYR A 196 -62.83 4.56 30.07
N ALA A 197 -61.71 3.93 29.67
CA ALA A 197 -61.71 2.77 28.78
C ALA A 197 -61.08 1.54 29.46
N VAL A 198 -61.44 1.30 30.72
CA VAL A 198 -61.32 -0.02 31.39
C VAL A 198 -62.51 -0.14 32.35
N ASP A 199 -63.62 -0.65 31.83
CA ASP A 199 -64.57 -1.58 32.48
C ASP A 199 -65.73 -1.88 31.51
#